data_AF-A0A957C295-F1
#
_entry.id   AF-A0A957C295-F1
#
_cell.length_a   1.000
_cell.length_b   1.000
_cell.length_c   1.000
_cell.angle_alpha   90.00
_cell.angle_beta   90.00
_cell.angle_gamma   90.00
#
_symmetry.space_group_name_H-M   'P 1'
#
loop_
_entity.id
_entity.type
_entity.pdbx_description
1 polymer ?
#
loop_
_entity_poly.entity_id
_entity_poly.type
_entity_poly.pdbx_seq_one_letter_code
_entity_poly.pdbx_strand_id
1 'polypeptide(L)'
;ILEEYGILINPGFVIPAETTHITGIHQDDLRNAPTLPHVLPEIRSFVGDAPVIAHNAAFDVGFMRRFGALQQNLPLDTYELASLLLPRAPRYNLTSLATGFEIDLENAHRALDDARATAILYWHLWQKAISLPLELLQEINRAAQTFTWESGAFFRDAMETVEATSQHQETNPIAEVFQPLREDIPALKPNAEQLPLDVDSLVETLNDESLFQAQFPQYEARHEQIDMTKAIAQAFNQHEHLMVEAGTGTGKSLAYLLPAMKWALQNQQRVVISTNTINLQEQLFNKDVPGLQAVLDEEPRVAVMKGRGNYLCPRRLDAMRRRTPNDLDELRTMAKILIWLHESQSGDRGEITLRSGEYFTWGRLSAEDEGCTTHRCQSAMQGACPYFKARKRAEAAHLVIANHALLIRDVAAENHVLPEFKHLIVDEAHQLEDAITQGMSVRVDQSSLLRRLNELGGTNKGIFGDLMRSTREAAP
;
A
#
# COMPACT_ATOMS: atom_id res chain seq x y z
N ILE A 1 23.43 17.03 16.13
CA ILE A 1 22.86 18.37 16.43
C ILE A 1 23.99 19.22 16.97
N LEU A 2 24.24 20.39 16.38
CA LEU A 2 25.36 21.26 16.76
C LEU A 2 24.93 22.37 17.71
N GLU A 3 23.70 22.88 17.54
CA GLU A 3 23.10 23.94 18.34
C GLU A 3 21.58 23.79 18.32
N GLU A 4 20.90 24.30 19.35
CA GLU A 4 19.45 24.31 19.46
C GLU A 4 18.96 25.70 19.86
N TYR A 5 17.86 26.15 19.25
CA TYR A 5 17.23 27.43 19.54
C TYR A 5 15.73 27.22 19.76
N GLY A 6 15.22 27.67 20.90
CA GLY A 6 13.81 27.57 21.26
C GLY A 6 13.37 28.78 22.08
N ILE A 7 12.24 29.38 21.71
CA ILE A 7 11.71 30.56 22.38
C ILE A 7 10.18 30.57 22.31
N LEU A 8 9.53 30.96 23.40
CA LEU A 8 8.09 31.24 23.42
C LEU A 8 7.83 32.63 22.86
N ILE A 9 6.74 32.78 22.11
CA ILE A 9 6.39 34.04 21.45
C ILE A 9 5.01 34.49 21.92
N ASN A 10 4.90 35.75 22.31
CA ASN A 10 3.61 36.37 22.61
C ASN A 10 2.88 36.70 21.30
N PRO A 11 1.74 36.06 20.99
CA PRO A 11 1.01 36.28 19.74
C PRO A 11 0.18 37.59 19.75
N GLY A 12 0.07 38.27 20.90
CA GLY A 12 -0.72 39.50 21.05
C GLY A 12 -2.23 39.27 21.19
N PHE A 13 -2.68 38.02 21.27
CA PHE A 13 -4.07 37.62 21.51
C PHE A 13 -4.14 36.41 22.44
N VAL A 14 -5.35 36.11 22.94
CA VAL A 14 -5.58 34.96 23.82
C VAL A 14 -5.54 33.67 23.00
N ILE A 15 -4.69 32.71 23.39
CA ILE A 15 -4.60 31.43 22.69
C ILE A 15 -5.86 30.58 22.91
N PRO A 16 -6.37 29.87 21.88
CA PRO A 16 -7.49 28.95 22.05
C PRO A 16 -7.15 27.81 23.03
N ALA A 17 -8.16 27.31 23.74
CA ALA A 17 -7.98 26.21 24.70
C ALA A 17 -7.40 24.96 24.04
N GLU A 18 -7.76 24.71 22.78
CA GLU A 18 -7.26 23.61 21.96
C GLU A 18 -5.74 23.68 21.78
N THR A 19 -5.15 24.88 21.68
CA THR A 19 -3.70 25.05 21.55
C THR A 19 -2.98 24.61 22.82
N THR A 20 -3.53 24.97 23.99
CA THR A 20 -3.00 24.52 25.28
C THR A 20 -3.13 23.01 25.44
N HIS A 21 -4.27 22.42 25.03
CA HIS A 21 -4.45 20.97 25.06
C HIS A 21 -3.46 20.21 24.19
N ILE A 22 -3.09 20.76 23.03
CA ILE A 22 -2.16 20.12 22.09
C ILE A 22 -0.71 20.31 22.53
N THR A 23 -0.32 21.55 22.89
CA THR A 23 1.09 21.94 23.07
C THR A 23 1.55 22.02 24.52
N GLY A 24 0.62 21.99 25.48
CA GLY A 24 0.89 22.26 26.89
C GLY A 24 1.32 23.70 27.20
N ILE A 25 1.23 24.63 26.24
CA ILE A 25 1.54 26.06 26.45
C ILE A 25 0.31 26.75 27.05
N HIS A 26 0.48 27.38 28.22
CA HIS A 26 -0.55 28.15 28.88
C HIS A 26 -0.43 29.65 28.55
N GLN A 27 -1.54 30.38 28.66
CA GLN A 27 -1.58 31.81 28.37
C GLN A 27 -0.59 32.62 29.23
N ASP A 28 -0.36 32.19 30.48
CA ASP A 28 0.56 32.85 31.40
C ASP A 28 2.04 32.67 30.99
N ASP A 29 2.39 31.56 30.33
CA ASP A 29 3.74 31.32 29.80
C ASP A 29 4.12 32.35 28.72
N LEU A 30 3.12 32.90 28.03
CA LEU A 30 3.29 33.81 26.90
C LEU A 30 3.25 35.30 27.28
N ARG A 31 2.83 35.64 28.51
CA ARG A 31 2.59 37.04 28.90
C ARG A 31 3.88 37.89 28.83
N ASN A 32 5.00 37.31 29.25
CA ASN A 32 6.31 37.98 29.28
C ASN A 32 7.20 37.60 28.08
N ALA A 33 6.71 36.76 27.17
CA ALA A 33 7.43 36.37 25.98
C ALA A 33 7.56 37.55 24.99
N PRO A 34 8.65 37.65 24.22
CA PRO A 34 8.78 38.64 23.16
C PRO A 34 7.76 38.38 22.04
N THR A 35 7.38 39.45 21.34
CA THR A 35 6.56 39.33 20.11
C THR A 35 7.41 38.89 18.93
N LEU A 36 6.81 38.19 17.96
CA LEU A 36 7.51 37.67 16.78
C LEU A 36 8.46 38.69 16.10
N PRO A 37 8.06 39.96 15.82
CA PRO A 37 8.96 40.92 15.17
C PRO A 37 10.28 41.20 15.91
N HIS A 38 10.29 41.10 17.23
CA HIS A 38 11.50 41.28 18.03
C HIS A 38 12.47 40.09 17.92
N VAL A 39 11.93 38.90 17.68
CA VAL A 39 12.68 37.63 17.63
C VAL A 39 13.17 37.32 16.20
N LEU A 40 12.50 37.84 15.17
CA LEU A 40 12.84 37.57 13.77
C LEU A 40 14.33 37.81 13.41
N PRO A 41 15.02 38.86 13.87
CA PRO A 41 16.44 39.05 13.59
C PRO A 41 17.31 37.91 14.13
N GLU A 42 17.01 37.41 15.34
CA GLU A 42 17.72 36.28 15.95
C GLU A 42 17.51 35.00 15.15
N ILE A 43 16.26 34.69 14.78
CA ILE A 43 15.94 33.51 13.95
C ILE A 43 16.66 33.57 12.60
N ARG A 44 16.69 34.74 11.95
CA ARG A 44 17.41 34.91 10.68
C ARG A 44 18.90 34.69 10.84
N SER A 45 19.49 35.20 11.93
CA SER A 45 20.91 35.01 12.22
C SER A 45 21.24 33.55 12.53
N PHE A 46 20.35 32.85 13.24
CA PHE A 46 20.53 31.44 13.60
C PHE A 46 20.44 30.51 12.37
N VAL A 47 19.43 30.70 11.53
CA VAL A 47 19.22 29.84 10.34
C VAL A 47 20.19 30.20 9.21
N GLY A 48 20.51 31.48 9.03
CA GLY A 48 21.33 31.96 7.91
C GLY A 48 20.74 31.56 6.55
N ASP A 49 21.62 31.13 5.64
CA ASP A 49 21.27 30.70 4.28
C ASP A 49 21.09 29.18 4.14
N ALA A 50 21.09 28.44 5.25
CA ALA A 50 20.98 26.98 5.22
C ALA A 50 19.60 26.52 4.70
N PRO A 51 19.51 25.35 4.04
CA PRO A 51 18.22 24.71 3.77
C PRO A 51 17.44 24.50 5.06
N VAL A 52 16.11 24.70 5.00
CA VAL A 52 15.23 24.55 6.16
C VAL A 52 14.47 23.25 6.03
N ILE A 53 14.75 22.33 6.95
CA ILE A 53 14.09 21.04 7.02
C ILE A 53 12.92 21.14 8.00
N ALA A 54 11.73 20.72 7.58
CA ALA A 54 10.55 20.66 8.43
C ALA A 54 9.64 19.48 8.02
N HIS A 55 8.72 19.09 8.88
CA HIS A 55 7.71 18.07 8.57
C HIS A 55 6.42 18.78 8.18
N ASN A 56 6.05 18.75 6.89
CA ASN A 56 5.11 19.68 6.24
C ASN A 56 5.69 21.11 6.09
N ALA A 57 6.88 21.21 5.48
CA ALA A 57 7.66 22.45 5.40
C ALA A 57 6.91 23.65 4.80
N ALA A 58 5.94 23.42 3.91
CA ALA A 58 5.11 24.47 3.34
C ALA A 58 4.35 25.28 4.42
N PHE A 59 3.99 24.65 5.54
CA PHE A 59 3.33 25.31 6.66
C PHE A 59 4.29 26.25 7.41
N ASP A 60 5.37 25.72 7.97
CA ASP A 60 6.30 26.49 8.82
C ASP A 60 7.04 27.57 8.01
N VAL A 61 7.59 27.19 6.85
CA VAL A 61 8.31 28.13 5.98
C VAL A 61 7.34 29.15 5.38
N GLY A 62 6.13 28.71 5.01
CA GLY A 62 5.08 29.62 4.53
C GLY A 62 4.67 30.65 5.58
N PHE A 63 4.54 30.25 6.84
CA PHE A 63 4.29 31.14 7.96
C PHE A 63 5.43 32.17 8.13
N MET A 64 6.67 31.70 8.22
CA MET A 64 7.84 32.57 8.40
C MET A 64 8.03 33.54 7.23
N ARG A 65 7.72 33.11 6.01
CA ARG A 65 7.76 33.96 4.81
C ARG A 65 6.81 35.14 4.87
N ARG A 66 5.63 35.00 5.50
CA ARG A 66 4.67 36.12 5.68
C ARG A 66 5.22 37.23 6.57
N PHE A 67 6.15 36.89 7.46
CA PHE A 67 6.85 37.82 8.35
C PHE A 67 8.22 38.24 7.82
N GLY A 68 8.52 37.96 6.54
CA GLY A 68 9.75 38.37 5.87
C GLY A 68 10.99 37.55 6.25
N ALA A 69 10.85 36.44 6.99
CA ALA A 69 11.94 35.50 7.25
C ALA A 69 11.93 34.35 6.21
N LEU A 70 13.03 33.60 6.13
CA LEU A 70 13.17 32.39 5.31
C LEU A 70 12.79 32.56 3.82
N GLN A 71 13.10 33.72 3.24
CA GLN A 71 12.68 34.07 1.88
C GLN A 71 13.45 33.28 0.81
N GLN A 72 14.75 33.05 1.05
CA GLN A 72 15.65 32.44 0.07
C GLN A 72 16.07 31.02 0.46
N ASN A 73 15.76 30.58 1.68
CA ASN A 73 16.09 29.24 2.15
C ASN A 73 15.28 28.20 1.36
N LEU A 74 15.98 27.15 0.91
CA LEU A 74 15.38 25.99 0.28
C LEU A 74 14.59 25.20 1.35
N PRO A 75 13.26 25.06 1.23
CA PRO A 75 12.51 24.19 2.11
C PRO A 75 12.71 22.72 1.70
N LEU A 76 12.95 21.85 2.68
CA LEU A 76 12.96 20.41 2.51
C LEU A 76 11.92 19.78 3.43
N ASP A 77 10.96 19.09 2.83
CA ASP A 77 9.85 18.49 3.55
C ASP A 77 10.11 17.01 3.87
N THR A 78 10.32 16.68 5.15
CA THR A 78 10.51 15.30 5.59
C THR A 78 9.26 14.44 5.42
N TYR A 79 8.06 15.03 5.39
CA TYR A 79 6.83 14.31 5.07
C TYR A 79 6.86 13.84 3.61
N GLU A 80 7.27 14.71 2.68
CA GLU A 80 7.42 14.34 1.28
C GLU A 80 8.54 13.31 1.10
N LEU A 81 9.72 13.55 1.67
CA LEU A 81 10.85 12.63 1.58
C LEU A 81 10.52 11.24 2.15
N ALA A 82 9.88 11.17 3.33
CA ALA A 82 9.43 9.91 3.92
C ALA A 82 8.40 9.21 3.02
N SER A 83 7.49 9.96 2.41
CA SER A 83 6.50 9.37 1.50
C SER A 83 7.10 8.70 0.26
N LEU A 84 8.29 9.15 -0.17
CA LEU A 84 9.01 8.63 -1.34
C LEU A 84 9.95 7.49 -0.95
N LEU A 85 10.74 7.69 0.12
CA LEU A 85 11.80 6.79 0.56
C LEU A 85 11.31 5.64 1.44
N LEU A 86 10.12 5.77 2.04
CA LEU A 86 9.49 4.76 2.88
C LEU A 86 8.11 4.40 2.30
N PRO A 87 8.04 3.89 1.06
CA PRO A 87 6.78 3.72 0.34
C PRO A 87 5.81 2.75 1.03
N ARG A 88 6.33 1.85 1.87
CA ARG A 88 5.57 0.84 2.63
C ARG A 88 5.11 1.31 4.02
N ALA A 89 5.51 2.49 4.47
CA ALA A 89 5.13 2.98 5.80
C ALA A 89 3.60 3.20 5.88
N PRO A 90 2.93 2.78 6.96
CA PRO A 90 1.47 2.84 7.04
C PRO A 90 0.95 4.27 7.16
N ARG A 91 1.72 5.16 7.78
CA ARG A 91 1.41 6.57 7.99
C ARG A 91 2.68 7.39 7.96
N TYR A 92 2.57 8.63 7.47
CA TYR A 92 3.70 9.54 7.29
C TYR A 92 3.71 10.70 8.28
N ASN A 93 2.82 10.74 9.28
CA ASN A 93 2.91 11.77 10.32
C ASN A 93 4.15 11.53 11.21
N LEU A 94 4.73 12.62 11.72
CA LEU A 94 5.97 12.60 12.48
C LEU A 94 5.94 11.60 13.63
N THR A 95 4.86 11.55 14.41
CA THR A 95 4.72 10.60 15.53
C THR A 95 4.85 9.15 15.07
N SER A 96 4.15 8.76 14.01
CA SER A 96 4.17 7.38 13.49
C SER A 96 5.55 7.01 12.94
N LEU A 97 6.22 7.93 12.24
CA LEU A 97 7.56 7.72 11.72
C LEU A 97 8.60 7.68 12.85
N ALA A 98 8.50 8.56 13.84
CA ALA A 98 9.37 8.59 15.01
C ALA A 98 9.29 7.26 15.78
N THR A 99 8.08 6.76 16.05
CA THR A 99 7.90 5.42 16.65
C THR A 99 8.53 4.33 15.80
N GLY A 100 8.37 4.37 14.48
CA GLY A 100 8.93 3.37 13.56
C GLY A 100 10.46 3.34 13.49
N PHE A 101 11.11 4.46 13.80
CA PHE A 101 12.58 4.57 13.87
C PHE A 101 13.12 4.61 15.30
N GLU A 102 12.28 4.35 16.30
CA GLU A 102 12.65 4.43 17.73
C GLU A 102 13.26 5.79 18.10
N ILE A 103 12.72 6.87 17.53
CA ILE A 103 13.12 8.25 17.82
C ILE A 103 12.32 8.74 19.03
N ASP A 104 13.02 9.18 20.08
CA ASP A 104 12.39 9.76 21.27
C ASP A 104 11.62 11.04 20.95
N LEU A 105 10.34 11.04 21.32
CA LEU A 105 9.42 12.17 21.20
C LEU A 105 8.77 12.42 22.57
N GLU A 106 9.56 12.88 23.54
CA GLU A 106 9.15 13.02 24.95
C GLU A 106 7.90 13.89 25.12
N ASN A 107 7.83 15.04 24.43
CA ASN A 107 6.64 15.89 24.39
C ASN A 107 6.23 16.17 22.94
N ALA A 108 5.45 15.25 22.37
CA ALA A 108 4.80 15.49 21.08
C ALA A 108 4.12 16.88 21.05
N HIS A 109 4.30 17.63 19.95
CA HIS A 109 3.73 18.97 19.76
C HIS A 109 4.42 20.10 20.53
N ARG A 110 5.57 19.85 21.16
CA ARG A 110 6.52 20.92 21.53
C ARG A 110 7.44 21.18 20.34
N ALA A 111 7.50 22.44 19.89
CA ALA A 111 8.21 22.81 18.67
C ALA A 111 9.69 22.38 18.64
N LEU A 112 10.40 22.46 19.78
CA LEU A 112 11.80 22.05 19.84
C LEU A 112 11.98 20.53 19.76
N ASP A 113 11.12 19.77 20.45
CA ASP A 113 11.15 18.30 20.44
C ASP A 113 10.78 17.77 19.04
N ASP A 114 9.76 18.35 18.40
CA ASP A 114 9.36 18.04 17.03
C ASP A 114 10.47 18.39 16.02
N ALA A 115 11.18 19.52 16.21
CA ALA A 115 12.31 19.91 15.37
C ALA A 115 13.49 18.93 15.52
N ARG A 116 13.79 18.49 16.75
CA ARG A 116 14.82 17.48 17.04
C ARG A 116 14.47 16.16 16.37
N ALA A 117 13.24 15.67 16.56
CA ALA A 117 12.77 14.43 15.93
C ALA A 117 12.79 14.53 14.39
N THR A 118 12.41 15.68 13.83
CA THR A 118 12.46 15.93 12.39
C THR A 118 13.89 15.88 11.84
N ALA A 119 14.88 16.43 12.57
CA ALA A 119 16.28 16.37 12.18
C ALA A 119 16.83 14.93 12.19
N ILE A 120 16.48 14.13 13.21
CA ILE A 120 16.88 12.72 13.30
C ILE A 120 16.19 11.91 12.19
N LEU A 121 14.90 12.12 11.95
CA LEU A 121 14.16 11.50 10.86
C LEU A 121 14.79 11.83 9.50
N TYR A 122 15.12 13.10 9.25
CA TYR A 122 15.81 13.51 8.02
C TYR A 122 17.12 12.75 7.84
N TRP A 123 17.89 12.54 8.91
CA TRP A 123 19.13 11.77 8.84
C TRP A 123 18.90 10.31 8.42
N HIS A 124 17.88 9.64 8.97
CA HIS A 124 17.49 8.30 8.52
C HIS A 124 17.05 8.27 7.05
N LEU A 125 16.30 9.28 6.62
CA LEU A 125 15.88 9.41 5.21
C LEU A 125 17.08 9.65 4.30
N TRP A 126 18.05 10.46 4.72
CA TRP A 126 19.31 10.67 4.00
C TRP A 126 20.11 9.37 3.86
N GLN A 127 20.30 8.64 4.97
CA GLN A 127 20.96 7.33 4.97
C GLN A 127 20.25 6.34 4.03
N LYS A 128 18.91 6.34 4.03
CA LYS A 128 18.11 5.54 3.12
C LYS A 128 18.36 5.94 1.66
N ALA A 129 18.36 7.23 1.34
CA ALA A 129 18.57 7.72 -0.02
C ALA A 129 19.94 7.34 -0.58
N ILE A 130 21.02 7.50 0.21
CA ILE A 130 22.38 7.13 -0.23
C ILE A 130 22.63 5.61 -0.25
N SER A 131 21.69 4.81 0.26
CA SER A 131 21.71 3.34 0.12
C SER A 131 21.05 2.85 -1.17
N LEU A 132 20.34 3.74 -1.90
CA LEU A 132 19.68 3.38 -3.15
C LEU A 132 20.71 3.21 -4.29
N PRO A 133 20.42 2.36 -5.29
CA PRO A 133 21.27 2.22 -6.46
C PRO A 133 21.46 3.54 -7.20
N LEU A 134 22.67 3.74 -7.74
CA LEU A 134 23.01 4.94 -8.48
C LEU A 134 22.09 5.14 -9.69
N GLU A 135 21.79 4.08 -10.43
CA GLU A 135 20.94 4.13 -11.63
C GLU A 135 19.53 4.60 -11.30
N LEU A 136 19.01 4.22 -10.13
CA LEU A 136 17.70 4.65 -9.64
C LEU A 136 17.72 6.14 -9.30
N LEU A 137 18.75 6.61 -8.59
CA LEU A 137 18.92 8.04 -8.28
C LEU A 137 19.08 8.87 -9.56
N GLN A 138 19.85 8.39 -10.54
CA GLN A 138 20.02 9.03 -11.85
C GLN A 138 18.70 9.12 -12.62
N GLU A 139 17.88 8.07 -12.58
CA GLU A 139 16.56 8.07 -13.23
C GLU A 139 15.61 9.09 -12.58
N ILE A 140 15.54 9.12 -11.24
CA ILE A 140 14.73 10.11 -10.50
C ILE A 140 15.19 11.53 -10.82
N ASN A 141 16.49 11.78 -10.78
CA ASN A 141 17.05 13.11 -11.07
C ASN A 141 16.80 13.54 -12.51
N ARG A 142 16.97 12.64 -13.48
CA ARG A 142 16.68 12.92 -14.90
C ARG A 142 15.21 13.31 -15.09
N ALA A 143 14.29 12.57 -14.48
CA ALA A 143 12.87 12.87 -14.55
C ALA A 143 12.49 14.20 -13.88
N ALA A 144 13.25 14.62 -12.87
CA ALA A 144 13.04 15.86 -12.14
C ALA A 144 13.55 17.13 -12.88
N GLN A 145 14.41 17.01 -13.90
CA GLN A 145 15.11 18.15 -14.50
C GLN A 145 14.20 19.26 -15.03
N THR A 146 13.01 18.91 -15.50
CA THR A 146 12.04 19.86 -16.07
C THR A 146 11.09 20.47 -15.04
N PHE A 147 11.25 20.13 -13.75
CA PHE A 147 10.33 20.53 -12.69
C PHE A 147 11.02 21.37 -11.62
N THR A 148 10.30 22.38 -11.13
CA THR A 148 10.64 23.02 -9.86
C THR A 148 10.16 22.13 -8.72
N TRP A 149 11.00 21.16 -8.35
CA TRP A 149 10.74 20.21 -7.29
C TRP A 149 11.73 20.42 -6.13
N GLU A 150 11.23 20.85 -4.98
CA GLU A 150 12.05 21.21 -3.81
C GLU A 150 12.91 20.02 -3.33
N SER A 151 12.31 18.82 -3.23
CA SER A 151 13.05 17.58 -2.92
C SER A 151 14.03 17.15 -4.03
N GLY A 152 13.98 17.76 -5.21
CA GLY A 152 14.93 17.47 -6.29
C GLY A 152 16.37 17.79 -5.92
N ALA A 153 16.62 18.77 -5.04
CA ALA A 153 17.97 19.03 -4.53
C ALA A 153 18.49 17.87 -3.68
N PHE A 154 17.66 17.36 -2.77
CA PHE A 154 17.98 16.21 -1.92
C PHE A 154 18.39 14.98 -2.73
N PHE A 155 17.65 14.66 -3.81
CA PHE A 155 17.98 13.50 -4.66
C PHE A 155 19.24 13.74 -5.51
N ARG A 156 19.54 14.98 -5.91
CA ARG A 156 20.81 15.31 -6.58
C ARG A 156 21.98 15.12 -5.65
N ASP A 157 21.91 15.66 -4.44
CA ASP A 157 22.97 15.53 -3.45
C ASP A 157 23.22 14.06 -3.08
N ALA A 158 22.15 13.26 -2.96
CA ALA A 158 22.27 11.83 -2.70
C ALA A 158 22.96 11.09 -3.87
N MET A 159 22.60 11.41 -5.12
CA MET A 159 23.23 10.86 -6.32
C MET A 159 24.73 11.18 -6.36
N GLU A 160 25.11 12.46 -6.19
CA GLU A 160 26.50 12.90 -6.20
C GLU A 160 27.32 12.22 -5.10
N THR A 161 26.72 12.03 -3.91
CA THR A 161 27.35 11.31 -2.79
C THR A 161 27.61 9.84 -3.13
N VAL A 162 26.63 9.15 -3.74
CA VAL A 162 26.75 7.76 -4.16
C VAL A 162 27.77 7.61 -5.31
N GLU A 163 27.77 8.52 -6.28
CA GLU A 163 28.76 8.57 -7.37
C GLU A 163 30.19 8.72 -6.83
N ALA A 164 30.40 9.56 -5.82
CA ALA A 164 31.71 9.78 -5.22
C ALA A 164 32.23 8.59 -4.39
N THR A 165 31.34 7.72 -3.90
CA THR A 165 31.67 6.66 -2.93
C THR A 165 31.66 5.24 -3.52
N SER A 166 31.03 5.03 -4.68
CA SER A 166 30.76 3.68 -5.21
C SER A 166 31.93 3.05 -5.98
N GLN A 167 32.27 1.81 -5.61
CA GLN A 167 32.86 0.81 -6.51
C GLN A 167 31.70 -0.02 -7.08
N HIS A 168 31.44 0.07 -8.39
CA HIS A 168 30.23 -0.48 -9.04
C HIS A 168 29.89 -1.93 -8.68
N GLN A 169 28.67 -2.17 -8.21
CA GLN A 169 27.96 -3.45 -8.33
C GLN A 169 26.61 -3.20 -8.99
N GLU A 170 26.46 -3.65 -10.24
CA GLU A 170 25.20 -3.62 -10.97
C GLU A 170 24.20 -4.58 -10.33
N THR A 171 23.13 -4.06 -9.72
CA THR A 171 21.94 -4.85 -9.40
C THR A 171 20.72 -4.12 -9.96
N ASN A 172 19.83 -4.83 -10.65
CA ASN A 172 18.59 -4.27 -11.19
C ASN A 172 17.35 -5.01 -10.63
N PRO A 173 16.97 -4.76 -9.37
CA PRO A 173 15.86 -5.48 -8.74
C PRO A 173 14.51 -5.24 -9.43
N ILE A 174 14.31 -4.08 -10.06
CA ILE A 174 13.08 -3.76 -10.81
C ILE A 174 12.86 -4.76 -11.96
N ALA A 175 13.93 -5.19 -12.63
CA ALA A 175 13.84 -6.19 -13.68
C ALA A 175 13.40 -7.56 -13.13
N GLU A 176 13.77 -7.90 -11.88
CA GLU A 176 13.37 -9.14 -11.22
C GLU A 176 11.87 -9.19 -10.92
N VAL A 177 11.28 -8.07 -10.48
CA VAL A 177 9.83 -7.96 -10.21
C VAL A 177 9.01 -8.31 -11.45
N PHE A 178 9.52 -7.97 -12.63
CA PHE A 178 8.86 -8.20 -13.92
C PHE A 178 9.43 -9.42 -14.67
N GLN A 179 10.02 -10.38 -13.97
CA GLN A 179 10.27 -11.69 -14.54
C GLN A 179 8.97 -12.52 -14.58
N PRO A 180 8.79 -13.35 -15.63
CA PRO A 180 7.68 -14.30 -15.69
C PRO A 180 7.82 -15.36 -14.59
N LEU A 181 6.72 -16.06 -14.28
CA LEU A 181 6.78 -17.22 -13.41
C LEU A 181 7.74 -18.26 -14.03
N ARG A 182 8.75 -18.67 -13.25
CA ARG A 182 9.74 -19.66 -13.69
C ARG A 182 9.18 -21.08 -13.74
N GLU A 183 8.15 -21.35 -12.94
CA GLU A 183 7.53 -22.66 -12.80
C GLU A 183 6.16 -22.69 -13.49
N ASP A 184 5.91 -23.74 -14.26
CA ASP A 184 4.58 -24.08 -14.73
C ASP A 184 3.83 -24.74 -13.58
N ILE A 185 2.92 -23.98 -12.95
CA ILE A 185 2.14 -24.48 -11.82
C ILE A 185 0.88 -25.14 -12.39
N PRO A 186 0.74 -26.48 -12.29
CA PRO A 186 -0.37 -27.17 -12.91
C PRO A 186 -1.70 -26.72 -12.32
N ALA A 187 -2.68 -26.49 -13.20
CA ALA A 187 -4.04 -26.18 -12.78
C ALA A 187 -4.64 -27.32 -11.96
N LEU A 188 -5.49 -26.96 -10.99
CA LEU A 188 -6.13 -27.92 -10.10
C LEU A 188 -7.06 -28.86 -10.89
N LYS A 189 -6.79 -30.17 -10.78
CA LYS A 189 -7.51 -31.35 -11.27
C LYS A 189 -8.56 -31.93 -10.31
N PRO A 190 -9.87 -31.59 -10.31
CA PRO A 190 -10.82 -32.26 -9.43
C PRO A 190 -10.77 -33.79 -9.56
N ASN A 191 -10.80 -34.49 -8.43
CA ASN A 191 -10.93 -35.95 -8.41
C ASN A 191 -12.25 -36.38 -9.07
N ALA A 192 -12.24 -37.54 -9.72
CA ALA A 192 -13.44 -38.09 -10.37
C ALA A 192 -14.53 -38.46 -9.34
N GLU A 193 -14.11 -38.98 -8.19
CA GLU A 193 -14.98 -39.27 -7.05
C GLU A 193 -14.58 -38.39 -5.87
N GLN A 194 -15.57 -37.81 -5.20
CA GLN A 194 -15.37 -36.97 -4.03
C GLN A 194 -15.39 -37.83 -2.76
N LEU A 195 -14.38 -37.63 -1.92
CA LEU A 195 -14.28 -38.21 -0.58
C LEU A 195 -14.92 -37.25 0.44
N PRO A 196 -15.84 -37.73 1.29
CA PRO A 196 -16.41 -36.91 2.34
C PRO A 196 -15.36 -36.58 3.42
N LEU A 197 -15.50 -35.41 4.04
CA LEU A 197 -14.76 -35.03 5.24
C LEU A 197 -15.13 -35.96 6.39
N ASP A 198 -14.10 -36.43 7.10
CA ASP A 198 -14.23 -37.04 8.41
C ASP A 198 -14.43 -35.95 9.46
N VAL A 199 -15.66 -35.81 9.93
CA VAL A 199 -16.05 -34.78 10.90
C VAL A 199 -15.34 -35.01 12.24
N ASP A 200 -15.17 -36.26 12.67
CA ASP A 200 -14.57 -36.57 13.97
C ASP A 200 -13.08 -36.21 13.96
N SER A 201 -12.37 -36.53 12.87
CA SER A 201 -10.95 -36.15 12.70
C SER A 201 -10.74 -34.62 12.73
N LEU A 202 -11.65 -33.84 12.13
CA LEU A 202 -11.59 -32.36 12.18
C LEU A 202 -11.75 -31.84 13.61
N VAL A 203 -12.64 -32.46 14.38
CA VAL A 203 -12.92 -32.09 15.77
C VAL A 203 -11.75 -32.47 16.67
N GLU A 204 -11.15 -33.65 16.47
CA GLU A 204 -9.93 -34.06 17.16
C GLU A 204 -8.79 -33.07 16.91
N THR A 205 -8.60 -32.66 15.65
CA THR A 205 -7.60 -31.66 15.27
C THR A 205 -7.79 -30.37 16.08
N LEU A 206 -8.99 -29.79 16.10
CA LEU A 206 -9.26 -28.54 16.82
C LEU A 206 -9.13 -28.64 18.34
N ASN A 207 -9.39 -29.83 18.91
CA ASN A 207 -9.27 -30.08 20.35
C ASN A 207 -7.82 -30.29 20.80
N ASP A 208 -6.92 -30.64 19.87
CA ASP A 208 -5.50 -30.72 20.17
C ASP A 208 -4.88 -29.31 20.20
N GLU A 209 -5.04 -28.65 21.35
CA GLU A 209 -4.51 -27.30 21.57
C GLU A 209 -3.00 -27.22 21.34
N SER A 210 -2.27 -28.32 21.52
CA SER A 210 -0.81 -28.35 21.36
C SER A 210 -0.38 -28.07 19.92
N LEU A 211 -1.19 -28.48 18.93
CA LEU A 211 -0.94 -28.22 17.51
C LEU A 211 -1.04 -26.72 17.20
N PHE A 212 -2.00 -26.03 17.82
CA PHE A 212 -2.27 -24.63 17.54
C PHE A 212 -1.44 -23.67 18.41
N GLN A 213 -1.11 -24.04 19.65
CA GLN A 213 -0.40 -23.16 20.60
C GLN A 213 0.97 -22.69 20.10
N ALA A 214 1.62 -23.46 19.22
CA ALA A 214 2.88 -23.06 18.59
C ALA A 214 2.74 -21.80 17.71
N GLN A 215 1.61 -21.64 17.00
CA GLN A 215 1.33 -20.51 16.11
C GLN A 215 0.39 -19.47 16.74
N PHE A 216 -0.45 -19.92 17.66
CA PHE A 216 -1.46 -19.14 18.35
C PHE A 216 -1.30 -19.37 19.86
N PRO A 217 -0.39 -18.64 20.55
CA PRO A 217 -0.02 -18.93 21.95
C PRO A 217 -1.19 -18.90 22.96
N GLN A 218 -2.30 -18.26 22.60
CA GLN A 218 -3.52 -18.14 23.42
C GLN A 218 -4.68 -18.95 22.81
N TYR A 219 -4.38 -19.95 21.99
CA TYR A 219 -5.40 -20.84 21.46
C TYR A 219 -5.97 -21.72 22.57
N GLU A 220 -7.29 -21.76 22.61
CA GLU A 220 -8.09 -22.66 23.41
C GLU A 220 -9.20 -23.20 22.51
N ALA A 221 -9.52 -24.48 22.64
CA ALA A 221 -10.61 -25.08 21.89
C ALA A 221 -11.96 -24.57 22.43
N ARG A 222 -12.81 -24.02 21.54
CA ARG A 222 -14.12 -23.46 21.92
C ARG A 222 -15.26 -24.30 21.35
N HIS A 223 -16.31 -24.50 22.14
CA HIS A 223 -17.45 -25.31 21.71
C HIS A 223 -18.13 -24.75 20.45
N GLU A 224 -18.29 -23.43 20.38
CA GLU A 224 -18.88 -22.74 19.23
C GLU A 224 -18.03 -22.90 17.95
N GLN A 225 -16.70 -22.93 18.10
CA GLN A 225 -15.76 -23.17 17.00
C GLN A 225 -15.92 -24.60 16.45
N ILE A 226 -16.01 -25.57 17.35
CA ILE A 226 -16.19 -26.99 17.03
C ILE A 226 -17.54 -27.21 16.35
N ASP A 227 -18.62 -26.65 16.89
CA ASP A 227 -19.96 -26.79 16.33
C ASP A 227 -20.06 -26.16 14.93
N MET A 228 -19.47 -24.98 14.76
CA MET A 228 -19.36 -24.34 13.44
C MET A 228 -18.59 -25.22 12.46
N THR A 229 -17.47 -25.80 12.88
CA THR A 229 -16.65 -26.70 12.03
C THR A 229 -17.42 -27.95 11.60
N LYS A 230 -18.15 -28.57 12.54
CA LYS A 230 -19.00 -29.74 12.25
C LYS A 230 -20.08 -29.41 11.23
N ALA A 231 -20.79 -28.30 11.44
CA ALA A 231 -21.85 -27.86 10.53
C ALA A 231 -21.30 -27.58 9.12
N ILE A 232 -20.15 -26.91 9.03
CA ILE A 232 -19.48 -26.63 7.75
C ILE A 232 -19.06 -27.93 7.07
N ALA A 233 -18.44 -28.87 7.80
CA ALA A 233 -18.01 -30.14 7.22
C ALA A 233 -19.19 -30.98 6.69
N GLN A 234 -20.32 -30.99 7.41
CA GLN A 234 -21.55 -31.62 6.95
C GLN A 234 -22.09 -30.94 5.69
N ALA A 235 -22.09 -29.60 5.63
CA ALA A 235 -22.52 -28.86 4.44
C ALA A 235 -21.64 -29.15 3.22
N PHE A 236 -20.32 -29.31 3.39
CA PHE A 236 -19.42 -29.78 2.32
C PHE A 236 -19.81 -31.17 1.83
N ASN A 237 -20.01 -32.12 2.75
CA ASN A 237 -20.35 -33.52 2.45
C ASN A 237 -21.72 -33.68 1.78
N GLN A 238 -22.70 -32.85 2.14
CA GLN A 238 -24.08 -32.93 1.66
C GLN A 238 -24.37 -31.96 0.50
N HIS A 239 -23.41 -31.10 0.16
CA HIS A 239 -23.54 -30.04 -0.86
C HIS A 239 -24.68 -29.05 -0.57
N GLU A 240 -24.81 -28.66 0.71
CA GLU A 240 -25.87 -27.77 1.18
C GLU A 240 -25.40 -26.33 1.38
N HIS A 241 -26.35 -25.40 1.41
CA HIS A 241 -26.10 -24.03 1.84
C HIS A 241 -26.26 -23.91 3.36
N LEU A 242 -25.25 -23.34 4.01
CA LEU A 242 -25.23 -23.13 5.45
C LEU A 242 -25.07 -21.63 5.76
N MET A 243 -25.88 -21.12 6.67
CA MET A 243 -25.73 -19.79 7.25
C MET A 243 -25.41 -19.93 8.74
N VAL A 244 -24.28 -19.35 9.17
CA VAL A 244 -23.82 -19.40 10.57
C VAL A 244 -23.68 -17.98 11.09
N GLU A 245 -24.33 -17.69 12.21
CA GLU A 245 -24.05 -16.50 13.00
C GLU A 245 -23.07 -16.88 14.12
N ALA A 246 -21.91 -16.23 14.17
CA ALA A 246 -20.90 -16.50 15.17
C ALA A 246 -20.30 -15.19 15.71
N GLY A 247 -20.23 -15.08 17.04
CA GLY A 247 -19.71 -13.90 17.75
C GLY A 247 -18.24 -13.60 17.44
N THR A 248 -17.78 -12.39 17.76
CA THR A 248 -16.35 -12.06 17.68
C THR A 248 -15.55 -12.88 18.67
N GLY A 249 -14.35 -13.34 18.29
CA GLY A 249 -13.48 -14.11 19.17
C GLY A 249 -13.80 -15.61 19.28
N THR A 250 -14.84 -16.12 18.59
CA THR A 250 -15.19 -17.56 18.60
C THR A 250 -14.26 -18.44 17.76
N GLY A 251 -13.18 -17.89 17.18
CA GLY A 251 -12.29 -18.66 16.30
C GLY A 251 -12.86 -18.94 14.90
N LYS A 252 -13.78 -18.10 14.41
CA LYS A 252 -14.47 -18.25 13.10
C LYS A 252 -13.54 -18.61 11.95
N SER A 253 -12.43 -17.89 11.78
CA SER A 253 -11.47 -18.12 10.69
C SER A 253 -10.99 -19.56 10.66
N LEU A 254 -10.53 -20.08 11.79
CA LEU A 254 -10.03 -21.46 11.88
C LEU A 254 -11.16 -22.48 11.65
N ALA A 255 -12.37 -22.19 12.16
CA ALA A 255 -13.52 -23.07 12.05
C ALA A 255 -13.95 -23.31 10.59
N TYR A 256 -13.85 -22.30 9.71
CA TYR A 256 -14.14 -22.47 8.29
C TYR A 256 -12.92 -22.84 7.44
N LEU A 257 -11.71 -22.40 7.82
CA LEU A 257 -10.49 -22.67 7.04
C LEU A 257 -10.09 -24.14 7.11
N LEU A 258 -10.19 -24.78 8.28
CA LEU A 258 -9.78 -26.16 8.47
C LEU A 258 -10.55 -27.14 7.56
N PRO A 259 -11.91 -27.20 7.59
CA PRO A 259 -12.67 -28.08 6.70
C PRO A 259 -12.49 -27.68 5.23
N ALA A 260 -12.35 -26.38 4.91
CA ALA A 260 -12.11 -25.92 3.54
C ALA A 260 -10.78 -26.42 2.97
N MET A 261 -9.69 -26.34 3.74
CA MET A 261 -8.38 -26.81 3.34
C MET A 261 -8.34 -28.33 3.19
N LYS A 262 -8.90 -29.07 4.17
CA LYS A 262 -9.00 -30.54 4.10
C LYS A 262 -9.81 -30.98 2.89
N TRP A 263 -10.96 -30.36 2.62
CA TRP A 263 -11.77 -30.65 1.43
C TRP A 263 -10.97 -30.40 0.15
N ALA A 264 -10.31 -29.24 0.07
CA ALA A 264 -9.61 -28.84 -1.14
C ALA A 264 -8.43 -29.75 -1.47
N LEU A 265 -7.70 -30.24 -0.46
CA LEU A 265 -6.63 -31.21 -0.61
C LEU A 265 -7.16 -32.59 -1.00
N GLN A 266 -8.09 -33.14 -0.22
CA GLN A 266 -8.61 -34.50 -0.40
C GLN A 266 -9.29 -34.70 -1.75
N ASN A 267 -10.00 -33.67 -2.23
CA ASN A 267 -10.79 -33.75 -3.45
C ASN A 267 -10.15 -33.07 -4.66
N GLN A 268 -8.99 -32.42 -4.47
CA GLN A 268 -8.37 -31.55 -5.48
C GLN A 268 -9.39 -30.56 -6.07
N GLN A 269 -10.26 -30.03 -5.22
CA GLN A 269 -11.35 -29.12 -5.59
C GLN A 269 -11.17 -27.77 -4.94
N ARG A 270 -11.29 -26.72 -5.75
CA ARG A 270 -11.08 -25.36 -5.28
C ARG A 270 -12.18 -24.92 -4.33
N VAL A 271 -11.77 -24.31 -3.22
CA VAL A 271 -12.64 -23.55 -2.33
C VAL A 271 -12.30 -22.07 -2.46
N VAL A 272 -13.32 -21.22 -2.62
CA VAL A 272 -13.16 -19.76 -2.61
C VAL A 272 -13.64 -19.23 -1.27
N ILE A 273 -12.86 -18.33 -0.68
CA ILE A 273 -13.24 -17.57 0.52
C ILE A 273 -13.35 -16.11 0.12
N SER A 274 -14.53 -15.54 0.32
CA SER A 274 -14.80 -14.12 0.10
C SER A 274 -14.96 -13.42 1.45
N THR A 275 -14.20 -12.36 1.69
CA THR A 275 -14.34 -11.50 2.89
C THR A 275 -14.72 -10.06 2.50
N ASN A 276 -15.01 -9.19 3.46
CA ASN A 276 -15.45 -7.83 3.17
C ASN A 276 -14.34 -6.95 2.55
N THR A 277 -13.17 -6.89 3.19
CA THR A 277 -12.12 -5.92 2.83
C THR A 277 -10.82 -6.58 2.40
N ILE A 278 -9.97 -5.86 1.66
CA ILE A 278 -8.63 -6.35 1.29
C ILE A 278 -7.77 -6.59 2.54
N ASN A 279 -7.91 -5.75 3.58
CA ASN A 279 -7.18 -5.93 4.83
C ASN A 279 -7.55 -7.25 5.52
N LEU A 280 -8.84 -7.63 5.51
CA LEU A 280 -9.26 -8.94 6.03
C LEU A 280 -8.72 -10.09 5.17
N GLN A 281 -8.64 -9.95 3.84
CA GLN A 281 -8.00 -10.96 2.99
C GLN A 281 -6.54 -11.16 3.36
N GLU A 282 -5.81 -10.06 3.56
CA GLU A 282 -4.41 -10.09 3.93
C GLU A 282 -4.20 -10.64 5.34
N GLN A 283 -5.12 -10.37 6.27
CA GLN A 283 -5.10 -10.99 7.60
C GLN A 283 -5.25 -12.51 7.49
N LEU A 284 -6.24 -12.99 6.72
CA LEU A 284 -6.42 -14.43 6.50
C LEU A 284 -5.17 -15.04 5.87
N PHE A 285 -4.61 -14.41 4.84
CA PHE A 285 -3.48 -14.95 4.09
C PHE A 285 -2.14 -14.90 4.83
N ASN A 286 -1.86 -13.85 5.60
CA ASN A 286 -0.57 -13.66 6.25
C ASN A 286 -0.51 -14.23 7.67
N LYS A 287 -1.66 -14.52 8.30
CA LYS A 287 -1.73 -14.99 9.69
C LYS A 287 -2.50 -16.30 9.83
N ASP A 288 -3.79 -16.29 9.52
CA ASP A 288 -4.66 -17.42 9.84
C ASP A 288 -4.34 -18.66 8.97
N VAL A 289 -4.06 -18.46 7.69
CA VAL A 289 -3.67 -19.53 6.74
C VAL A 289 -2.32 -20.15 7.12
N PRO A 290 -1.20 -19.40 7.26
CA PRO A 290 0.09 -20.00 7.62
C PRO A 290 0.03 -20.72 8.97
N GLY A 291 -0.70 -20.15 9.94
CA GLY A 291 -0.88 -20.79 11.24
C GLY A 291 -1.60 -22.15 11.14
N LEU A 292 -2.54 -22.29 10.21
CA LEU A 292 -3.24 -23.54 9.96
C LEU A 292 -2.46 -24.51 9.06
N GLN A 293 -1.72 -24.02 8.07
CA GLN A 293 -0.85 -24.86 7.24
C GLN A 293 0.21 -25.58 8.07
N ALA A 294 0.74 -24.93 9.11
CA ALA A 294 1.68 -25.53 10.05
C ALA A 294 1.09 -26.68 10.90
N VAL A 295 -0.25 -26.82 10.94
CA VAL A 295 -0.97 -27.87 11.68
C VAL A 295 -1.36 -29.04 10.76
N LEU A 296 -1.37 -28.83 9.44
CA LEU A 296 -1.77 -29.84 8.46
C LEU A 296 -0.56 -30.64 7.96
N ASP A 297 -0.73 -31.94 7.74
CA ASP A 297 0.32 -32.80 7.17
C ASP A 297 0.66 -32.44 5.70
N GLU A 298 -0.32 -31.91 4.97
CA GLU A 298 -0.19 -31.48 3.59
C GLU A 298 -0.55 -30.00 3.47
N GLU A 299 0.31 -29.23 2.81
CA GLU A 299 0.11 -27.80 2.64
C GLU A 299 -0.73 -27.47 1.40
N PRO A 300 -1.95 -26.92 1.55
CA PRO A 300 -2.72 -26.47 0.42
C PRO A 300 -2.05 -25.24 -0.21
N ARG A 301 -1.83 -25.26 -1.52
CA ARG A 301 -1.58 -24.03 -2.30
C ARG A 301 -2.71 -23.01 -2.08
N VAL A 302 -2.41 -21.88 -1.46
CA VAL A 302 -3.35 -20.76 -1.25
C VAL A 302 -2.94 -19.56 -2.09
N ALA A 303 -3.90 -18.85 -2.69
CA ALA A 303 -3.65 -17.62 -3.42
C ALA A 303 -4.65 -16.52 -3.04
N VAL A 304 -4.17 -15.28 -2.96
CA VAL A 304 -5.01 -14.08 -2.84
C VAL A 304 -5.25 -13.50 -4.22
N MET A 305 -6.50 -13.18 -4.54
CA MET A 305 -6.88 -12.54 -5.78
C MET A 305 -7.56 -11.20 -5.51
N LYS A 306 -7.01 -10.14 -6.09
CA LYS A 306 -7.55 -8.77 -5.99
C LYS A 306 -8.03 -8.28 -7.37
N GLY A 307 -8.81 -7.20 -7.38
CA GLY A 307 -9.16 -6.52 -8.63
C GLY A 307 -7.94 -5.95 -9.34
N ARG A 308 -7.99 -5.84 -10.68
CA ARG A 308 -6.90 -5.37 -11.56
C ARG A 308 -6.28 -4.04 -11.13
N GLY A 309 -7.09 -3.11 -10.61
CA GLY A 309 -6.62 -1.82 -10.08
C GLY A 309 -5.67 -1.93 -8.89
N ASN A 310 -5.52 -3.11 -8.26
CA ASN A 310 -4.57 -3.35 -7.17
C ASN A 310 -3.21 -3.87 -7.66
N TYR A 311 -2.97 -3.98 -8.97
CA TYR A 311 -1.70 -4.47 -9.50
C TYR A 311 -1.09 -3.45 -10.44
N LEU A 312 0.21 -3.21 -10.31
CA LEU A 312 0.96 -2.36 -11.21
C LEU A 312 1.05 -3.00 -12.61
N CYS A 313 0.82 -2.21 -13.66
CA CYS A 313 1.02 -2.65 -15.03
C CYS A 313 2.42 -2.27 -15.53
N PRO A 314 3.32 -3.24 -15.80
CA PRO A 314 4.69 -2.90 -16.16
C PRO A 314 4.78 -2.15 -17.50
N ARG A 315 3.87 -2.44 -18.44
CA ARG A 315 3.75 -1.72 -19.72
C ARG A 315 3.44 -0.24 -19.53
N ARG A 316 2.50 0.08 -18.62
CA ARG A 316 2.09 1.47 -18.35
C ARG A 316 3.18 2.22 -17.58
N LEU A 317 3.89 1.54 -16.67
CA LEU A 317 5.08 2.09 -16.02
C LEU A 317 6.18 2.38 -17.04
N ASP A 318 6.52 1.42 -17.91
CA ASP A 318 7.55 1.62 -18.95
C ASP A 318 7.20 2.78 -19.90
N ALA A 319 5.93 2.87 -20.31
CA ALA A 319 5.44 3.99 -21.10
C ALA A 319 5.62 5.34 -20.39
N MET A 320 5.31 5.41 -19.08
CA MET A 320 5.52 6.61 -18.26
C MET A 320 7.01 6.98 -18.15
N ARG A 321 7.88 5.99 -17.92
CA ARG A 321 9.34 6.18 -17.83
C ARG A 321 9.92 6.74 -19.12
N ARG A 322 9.48 6.24 -20.28
CA ARG A 322 9.93 6.72 -21.60
C ARG A 322 9.44 8.12 -21.93
N ARG A 323 8.16 8.40 -21.69
CA ARG A 323 7.57 9.73 -22.00
C ARG A 323 7.96 10.79 -20.97
N THR A 324 8.53 10.39 -19.83
CA THR A 324 8.77 11.18 -18.62
C THR A 324 7.47 11.72 -17.96
N PRO A 325 7.47 12.02 -16.64
CA PRO A 325 6.32 12.63 -15.97
C PRO A 325 5.87 13.94 -16.62
N ASN A 326 4.57 14.23 -16.60
CA ASN A 326 3.99 15.49 -17.12
C ASN A 326 3.78 16.56 -16.03
N ASP A 327 3.73 16.16 -14.76
CA ASP A 327 3.51 17.02 -13.60
C ASP A 327 4.23 16.45 -12.36
N LEU A 328 4.21 17.23 -11.26
CA LEU A 328 4.88 16.85 -10.01
C LEU A 328 4.26 15.62 -9.36
N ASP A 329 2.96 15.38 -9.51
CA ASP A 329 2.30 14.23 -8.89
C ASP A 329 2.67 12.94 -9.62
N GLU A 330 2.77 12.97 -10.96
CA GLU A 330 3.37 11.88 -11.74
C GLU A 330 4.83 11.65 -11.35
N LEU A 331 5.64 12.70 -11.21
CA LEU A 331 7.05 12.58 -10.83
C LEU A 331 7.21 11.91 -9.46
N ARG A 332 6.48 12.40 -8.45
CA ARG A 332 6.49 11.85 -7.09
C ARG A 332 6.02 10.40 -7.08
N THR A 333 4.91 10.11 -7.76
CA THR A 333 4.37 8.74 -7.83
C THR A 333 5.35 7.81 -8.53
N MET A 334 5.98 8.25 -9.62
CA MET A 334 6.98 7.46 -10.34
C MET A 334 8.20 7.18 -9.46
N ALA A 335 8.79 8.21 -8.84
CA ALA A 335 9.93 8.05 -7.93
C ALA A 335 9.61 7.06 -6.80
N LYS A 336 8.46 7.23 -6.16
CA LYS A 336 7.96 6.34 -5.10
C LYS A 336 7.79 4.90 -5.58
N ILE A 337 7.20 4.68 -6.75
CA ILE A 337 7.03 3.33 -7.34
C ILE A 337 8.38 2.70 -7.64
N LEU A 338 9.34 3.44 -8.21
CA LEU A 338 10.65 2.90 -8.53
C LEU A 338 11.43 2.50 -7.27
N ILE A 339 11.37 3.32 -6.21
CA ILE A 339 11.94 2.99 -4.90
C ILE A 339 11.23 1.76 -4.30
N TRP A 340 9.90 1.71 -4.37
CA TRP A 340 9.14 0.57 -3.88
C TRP A 340 9.48 -0.73 -4.61
N LEU A 341 9.61 -0.71 -5.94
CA LEU A 341 9.99 -1.89 -6.74
C LEU A 341 11.43 -2.34 -6.50
N HIS A 342 12.28 -1.47 -5.95
CA HIS A 342 13.60 -1.87 -5.49
C HIS A 342 13.55 -2.71 -4.20
N GLU A 343 12.49 -2.53 -3.38
CA GLU A 343 12.32 -3.17 -2.07
C GLU A 343 11.27 -4.28 -2.05
N SER A 344 10.45 -4.38 -3.10
CA SER A 344 9.32 -5.32 -3.22
C SER A 344 9.42 -6.12 -4.51
N GLN A 345 8.90 -7.35 -4.46
CA GLN A 345 8.87 -8.29 -5.58
C GLN A 345 7.44 -8.61 -6.07
N SER A 346 6.40 -7.96 -5.53
CA SER A 346 5.01 -8.35 -5.80
C SER A 346 4.33 -7.53 -6.91
N GLY A 347 4.53 -6.21 -6.93
CA GLY A 347 3.75 -5.31 -7.76
C GLY A 347 2.29 -5.11 -7.27
N ASP A 348 2.02 -5.41 -6.00
CA ASP A 348 0.72 -5.26 -5.33
C ASP A 348 0.56 -3.88 -4.65
N ARG A 349 -0.53 -3.17 -4.96
CA ARG A 349 -0.88 -1.87 -4.36
C ARG A 349 -0.93 -1.92 -2.83
N GLY A 350 -1.29 -3.06 -2.24
CA GLY A 350 -1.39 -3.23 -0.78
C GLY A 350 -0.07 -2.96 -0.05
N GLU A 351 1.07 -3.06 -0.73
CA GLU A 351 2.39 -2.81 -0.14
C GLU A 351 2.84 -1.35 -0.20
N ILE A 352 2.10 -0.47 -0.87
CA ILE A 352 2.47 0.94 -1.07
C ILE A 352 1.36 1.87 -0.58
N THR A 353 1.71 2.80 0.31
CA THR A 353 0.78 3.78 0.87
C THR A 353 0.67 4.99 -0.04
N LEU A 354 -0.40 5.12 -0.81
CA LEU A 354 -0.60 6.25 -1.74
C LEU A 354 -1.29 7.44 -1.05
N ARG A 355 -0.84 8.66 -1.39
CA ARG A 355 -1.49 9.93 -1.03
C ARG A 355 -2.52 10.34 -2.08
N SER A 356 -3.36 11.34 -1.76
CA SER A 356 -4.50 11.76 -2.59
C SER A 356 -4.16 11.96 -4.08
N GLY A 357 -3.12 12.75 -4.42
CA GLY A 357 -2.69 12.96 -5.81
C GLY A 357 -2.11 11.70 -6.47
N GLU A 358 -1.48 10.84 -5.68
CA GLU A 358 -0.82 9.61 -6.15
C GLU A 358 -1.85 8.55 -6.59
N TYR A 359 -3.06 8.53 -6.02
CA TYR A 359 -4.14 7.62 -6.43
C TYR A 359 -4.57 7.80 -7.89
N PHE A 360 -4.59 9.05 -8.38
CA PHE A 360 -4.95 9.33 -9.76
C PHE A 360 -3.90 8.77 -10.73
N THR A 361 -2.62 9.01 -10.43
CA THR A 361 -1.51 8.47 -11.21
C THR A 361 -1.49 6.94 -11.15
N TRP A 362 -1.75 6.35 -9.98
CA TRP A 362 -1.86 4.90 -9.83
C TRP A 362 -2.94 4.30 -10.72
N GLY A 363 -4.13 4.91 -10.81
CA GLY A 363 -5.19 4.44 -11.70
C GLY A 363 -4.71 4.26 -13.14
N ARG A 364 -3.91 5.22 -13.64
CA ARG A 364 -3.30 5.20 -14.98
C ARG A 364 -2.12 4.24 -15.14
N LEU A 365 -1.49 3.83 -14.03
CA LEU A 365 -0.38 2.88 -14.00
C LEU A 365 -0.81 1.44 -13.69
N SER A 366 -2.00 1.25 -13.12
CA SER A 366 -2.52 -0.05 -12.72
C SER A 366 -2.89 -0.94 -13.92
N ALA A 367 -3.18 -2.21 -13.67
CA ALA A 367 -3.66 -3.16 -14.67
C ALA A 367 -5.15 -2.99 -15.03
N GLU A 368 -5.84 -1.99 -14.46
CA GLU A 368 -7.21 -1.61 -14.82
C GLU A 368 -7.22 -0.92 -16.19
N ASP A 369 -7.36 -1.74 -17.23
CA ASP A 369 -7.36 -1.36 -18.64
C ASP A 369 -8.40 -2.20 -19.37
N GLU A 370 -9.39 -1.56 -19.99
CA GLU A 370 -10.44 -2.24 -20.76
C GLU A 370 -9.84 -3.08 -21.91
N GLY A 371 -8.68 -2.66 -22.43
CA GLY A 371 -7.95 -3.39 -23.46
C GLY A 371 -6.98 -4.47 -22.96
N CYS A 372 -6.89 -4.72 -21.65
CA CYS A 372 -5.93 -5.68 -21.07
C CYS A 372 -6.56 -7.07 -20.93
N THR A 373 -6.33 -7.94 -21.92
CA THR A 373 -6.73 -9.34 -21.88
C THR A 373 -5.58 -10.24 -21.43
N THR A 374 -5.90 -11.43 -20.89
CA THR A 374 -4.92 -12.46 -20.50
C THR A 374 -3.99 -12.80 -21.66
N HIS A 375 -4.53 -12.91 -22.88
CA HIS A 375 -3.75 -13.12 -24.10
C HIS A 375 -2.79 -11.98 -24.39
N ARG A 376 -3.21 -10.72 -24.23
CA ARG A 376 -2.33 -9.55 -24.40
C ARG A 376 -1.20 -9.53 -23.39
N CYS A 377 -1.46 -9.87 -22.12
CA CYS A 377 -0.42 -9.99 -21.10
C CYS A 377 0.57 -11.11 -21.42
N GLN A 378 0.09 -12.28 -21.87
CA GLN A 378 0.96 -13.40 -22.20
C GLN A 378 1.81 -13.11 -23.45
N SER A 379 1.23 -12.55 -24.50
CA SER A 379 1.93 -12.24 -25.76
C SER A 379 2.85 -11.02 -25.66
N ALA A 380 2.42 -9.94 -25.00
CA ALA A 380 3.18 -8.69 -24.94
C ALA A 380 4.16 -8.63 -23.76
N MET A 381 3.88 -9.33 -22.65
CA MET A 381 4.68 -9.26 -21.42
C MET A 381 5.26 -10.60 -20.99
N GLN A 382 5.09 -11.66 -21.79
CA GLN A 382 5.59 -13.02 -21.50
C GLN A 382 5.16 -13.58 -20.12
N GLY A 383 4.10 -13.03 -19.52
CA GLY A 383 3.65 -13.41 -18.16
C GLY A 383 4.29 -12.65 -17.00
N ALA A 384 5.08 -11.61 -17.25
CA ALA A 384 5.72 -10.75 -16.25
C ALA A 384 4.75 -9.97 -15.34
N CYS A 385 3.52 -9.71 -15.82
CA CYS A 385 2.58 -8.82 -15.15
C CYS A 385 2.15 -9.37 -13.77
N PRO A 386 2.26 -8.60 -12.68
CA PRO A 386 1.80 -8.98 -11.34
C PRO A 386 0.39 -9.56 -11.27
N TYR A 387 -0.58 -8.93 -11.95
CA TYR A 387 -1.96 -9.44 -12.04
C TYR A 387 -2.03 -10.81 -12.73
N PHE A 388 -1.28 -11.00 -13.82
CA PHE A 388 -1.22 -12.28 -14.52
C PHE A 388 -0.61 -13.36 -13.63
N LYS A 389 0.46 -13.04 -12.89
CA LYS A 389 1.07 -13.96 -11.91
C LYS A 389 0.09 -14.34 -10.80
N ALA A 390 -0.66 -13.38 -10.26
CA ALA A 390 -1.70 -13.63 -9.26
C ALA A 390 -2.81 -14.55 -9.81
N ARG A 391 -3.29 -14.28 -11.03
CA ARG A 391 -4.28 -15.13 -11.71
C ARG A 391 -3.76 -16.57 -11.90
N LYS A 392 -2.52 -16.74 -12.36
CA LYS A 392 -1.91 -18.06 -12.54
C LYS A 392 -1.76 -18.83 -11.23
N ARG A 393 -1.38 -18.17 -10.15
CA ARG A 393 -1.36 -18.77 -8.81
C ARG A 393 -2.76 -19.18 -8.36
N ALA A 394 -3.77 -18.34 -8.60
CA ALA A 394 -5.16 -18.68 -8.26
C ALA A 394 -5.70 -19.87 -9.08
N GLU A 395 -5.37 -19.97 -10.37
CA GLU A 395 -5.72 -21.11 -11.26
C GLU A 395 -5.13 -22.45 -10.78
N ALA A 396 -4.03 -22.42 -10.04
CA ALA A 396 -3.40 -23.60 -9.44
C ALA A 396 -3.73 -23.81 -7.95
N ALA A 397 -4.33 -22.83 -7.29
CA ALA A 397 -4.59 -22.86 -5.85
C ALA A 397 -5.77 -23.78 -5.49
N HIS A 398 -5.60 -24.48 -4.36
CA HIS A 398 -6.65 -25.22 -3.67
C HIS A 398 -7.62 -24.24 -2.98
N LEU A 399 -7.07 -23.17 -2.40
CA LEU A 399 -7.83 -22.12 -1.73
C LEU A 399 -7.59 -20.76 -2.39
N VAL A 400 -8.65 -20.07 -2.78
CA VAL A 400 -8.56 -18.70 -3.32
C VAL A 400 -9.26 -17.73 -2.37
N ILE A 401 -8.54 -16.73 -1.89
CA ILE A 401 -9.06 -15.67 -1.02
C ILE A 401 -9.31 -14.42 -1.86
N ALA A 402 -10.52 -13.88 -1.78
CA ALA A 402 -10.97 -12.68 -2.50
C ALA A 402 -11.83 -11.78 -1.59
N ASN A 403 -12.18 -10.57 -2.04
CA ASN A 403 -13.25 -9.78 -1.39
C ASN A 403 -14.59 -9.93 -2.10
N HIS A 404 -15.65 -9.56 -1.38
CA HIS A 404 -17.00 -9.48 -1.94
C HIS A 404 -17.02 -8.63 -3.21
N ALA A 405 -16.32 -7.50 -3.24
CA ALA A 405 -16.26 -6.67 -4.45
C ALA A 405 -15.73 -7.42 -5.68
N LEU A 406 -14.72 -8.28 -5.54
CA LEU A 406 -14.22 -9.10 -6.63
C LEU A 406 -15.16 -10.26 -6.97
N LEU A 407 -15.76 -10.90 -5.95
CA LEU A 407 -16.78 -11.93 -6.14
C LEU A 407 -17.98 -11.41 -6.95
N ILE A 408 -18.49 -10.22 -6.62
CA ILE A 408 -19.60 -9.60 -7.35
C ILE A 408 -19.19 -9.20 -8.77
N ARG A 409 -17.96 -8.72 -8.96
CA ARG A 409 -17.42 -8.47 -10.31
C ARG A 409 -17.29 -9.75 -11.14
N ASP A 410 -16.97 -10.88 -10.50
CA ASP A 410 -16.90 -12.18 -11.17
C ASP A 410 -18.28 -12.60 -11.69
N VAL A 411 -19.30 -12.51 -10.85
CA VAL A 411 -20.71 -12.76 -11.24
C VAL A 411 -21.13 -11.83 -12.39
N ALA A 412 -20.83 -10.54 -12.31
CA ALA A 412 -21.14 -9.58 -13.36
C ALA A 412 -20.41 -9.85 -14.69
N ALA A 413 -19.26 -10.54 -14.62
CA ALA A 413 -18.44 -10.93 -15.77
C ALA A 413 -18.66 -12.40 -16.16
N GLU A 414 -19.80 -13.00 -15.80
CA GLU A 414 -20.17 -14.39 -16.13
C GLU A 414 -19.12 -15.42 -15.67
N ASN A 415 -18.52 -15.23 -14.48
CA ASN A 415 -17.54 -16.12 -13.84
C ASN A 415 -16.19 -16.25 -14.59
N HIS A 416 -15.72 -15.18 -15.23
CA HIS A 416 -14.45 -15.15 -15.97
C HIS A 416 -13.27 -14.49 -15.22
N VAL A 417 -13.51 -13.95 -14.02
CA VAL A 417 -12.53 -13.20 -13.23
C VAL A 417 -11.81 -14.11 -12.23
N LEU A 418 -12.58 -14.91 -11.48
CA LEU A 418 -12.06 -15.92 -10.57
C LEU A 418 -11.91 -17.27 -11.31
N PRO A 419 -10.96 -18.13 -10.89
CA PRO A 419 -10.89 -19.50 -11.40
C PRO A 419 -12.14 -20.29 -11.01
N GLU A 420 -12.59 -21.22 -11.85
CA GLU A 420 -13.80 -22.04 -11.60
C GLU A 420 -13.80 -22.68 -10.20
N PHE A 421 -14.92 -22.59 -9.49
CA PHE A 421 -15.08 -23.13 -8.15
C PHE A 421 -16.51 -23.65 -7.96
N LYS A 422 -16.66 -24.61 -7.04
CA LYS A 422 -17.98 -25.16 -6.62
C LYS A 422 -18.31 -24.87 -5.17
N HIS A 423 -17.31 -24.54 -4.36
CA HIS A 423 -17.47 -24.26 -2.94
C HIS A 423 -17.06 -22.82 -2.65
N LEU A 424 -17.94 -22.10 -1.97
CA LEU A 424 -17.77 -20.70 -1.59
C LEU A 424 -18.08 -20.54 -0.11
N ILE A 425 -17.17 -19.89 0.60
CA ILE A 425 -17.38 -19.40 1.96
C ILE A 425 -17.43 -17.89 1.88
N VAL A 426 -18.49 -17.29 2.44
CA VAL A 426 -18.64 -15.83 2.54
C VAL A 426 -18.47 -15.44 4.00
N ASP A 427 -17.31 -14.91 4.33
CA ASP A 427 -17.00 -14.35 5.64
C ASP A 427 -17.51 -12.90 5.73
N GLU A 428 -17.95 -12.47 6.90
CA GLU A 428 -18.66 -11.20 7.11
C GLU A 428 -19.84 -10.99 6.13
N ALA A 429 -20.61 -12.06 5.89
CA ALA A 429 -21.72 -12.09 4.92
C ALA A 429 -22.78 -10.98 5.12
N HIS A 430 -22.87 -10.40 6.31
CA HIS A 430 -23.72 -9.23 6.57
C HIS A 430 -23.36 -8.00 5.71
N GLN A 431 -22.13 -7.93 5.17
CA GLN A 431 -21.65 -6.88 4.26
C GLN A 431 -21.89 -7.21 2.78
N LEU A 432 -22.39 -8.42 2.47
CA LEU A 432 -22.54 -8.88 1.09
C LEU A 432 -23.61 -8.08 0.33
N GLU A 433 -24.71 -7.71 0.99
CA GLU A 433 -25.79 -6.91 0.38
C GLU A 433 -25.27 -5.54 -0.09
N ASP A 434 -24.52 -4.85 0.76
CA ASP A 434 -23.88 -3.58 0.43
C ASP A 434 -22.88 -3.74 -0.72
N ALA A 435 -22.08 -4.82 -0.71
CA ALA A 435 -21.13 -5.12 -1.77
C ALA A 435 -21.83 -5.39 -3.12
N ILE A 436 -22.96 -6.11 -3.12
CA ILE A 436 -23.79 -6.34 -4.32
C ILE A 436 -24.32 -5.00 -4.84
N THR A 437 -24.93 -4.21 -3.96
CA THR A 437 -25.52 -2.91 -4.32
C THR A 437 -24.47 -2.00 -4.93
N GLN A 438 -23.30 -1.88 -4.32
CA GLN A 438 -22.20 -1.06 -4.83
C GLN A 438 -21.62 -1.62 -6.14
N GLY A 439 -21.42 -2.93 -6.23
CA GLY A 439 -20.83 -3.59 -7.41
C GLY A 439 -21.70 -3.53 -8.66
N MET A 440 -23.03 -3.46 -8.50
CA MET A 440 -24.00 -3.39 -9.58
C MET A 440 -24.52 -1.97 -9.87
N SER A 441 -24.13 -0.99 -9.04
CA SER A 441 -24.54 0.41 -9.23
C SER A 441 -23.61 1.18 -10.17
N VAL A 442 -24.20 2.00 -11.03
CA VAL A 442 -23.46 3.03 -11.79
C VAL A 442 -23.72 4.38 -11.15
N ARG A 443 -22.65 5.04 -10.68
CA ARG A 443 -22.71 6.41 -10.15
C ARG A 443 -21.99 7.37 -11.07
N VAL A 444 -22.65 8.48 -11.39
CA VAL A 444 -22.06 9.61 -12.12
C VAL A 444 -22.25 10.84 -11.28
N ASP A 445 -21.14 11.42 -10.83
CA ASP A 445 -21.11 12.68 -10.09
C ASP A 445 -20.27 13.72 -10.85
N GLN A 446 -20.44 15.00 -10.50
CA GLN A 446 -19.76 16.11 -11.17
C GLN A 446 -18.23 15.97 -11.11
N SER A 447 -17.67 15.56 -9.97
CA SER A 447 -16.23 15.35 -9.83
C SER A 447 -15.71 14.20 -10.70
N SER A 448 -16.45 13.10 -10.80
CA SER A 448 -16.14 11.95 -11.66
C SER A 448 -16.24 12.33 -13.14
N LEU A 449 -17.21 13.17 -13.52
CA LEU A 449 -17.34 13.69 -14.89
C LEU A 449 -16.19 14.65 -15.23
N LEU A 450 -15.91 15.63 -14.36
CA LEU A 450 -14.78 16.55 -14.53
C LEU A 450 -13.44 15.81 -14.54
N ARG A 451 -13.29 14.74 -13.74
CA ARG A 451 -12.12 13.86 -13.76
C ARG A 451 -11.93 13.20 -15.13
N ARG A 452 -12.99 12.59 -15.69
CA ARG A 452 -12.93 11.99 -17.04
C ARG A 452 -12.68 13.02 -18.14
N LEU A 453 -13.24 14.23 -18.01
CA LEU A 453 -12.98 15.34 -18.94
C LEU A 453 -11.53 15.84 -18.83
N ASN A 454 -10.97 15.91 -17.62
CA ASN A 454 -9.56 16.25 -17.41
C ASN A 454 -8.61 15.14 -17.91
N GLU A 455 -9.01 13.87 -17.84
CA GLU A 455 -8.28 12.75 -18.44
C GLU A 455 -8.23 12.87 -19.96
N LEU A 456 -9.35 13.24 -20.61
CA LEU A 456 -9.35 13.59 -22.04
C LEU A 456 -8.38 14.75 -22.30
N GLY A 457 -8.37 15.74 -21.39
CA GLY A 457 -7.45 16.85 -21.40
C GLY A 457 -7.68 17.81 -22.56
N GLY A 458 -6.62 18.48 -23.00
CA GLY A 458 -6.64 19.45 -24.09
C GLY A 458 -5.48 19.23 -25.07
N THR A 459 -5.16 20.21 -25.90
CA THR A 459 -4.13 20.05 -26.94
C THR A 459 -2.72 19.76 -26.40
N ASN A 460 -2.45 20.09 -25.13
CA ASN A 460 -1.12 19.99 -24.52
C ASN A 460 -1.05 19.01 -23.32
N LYS A 461 -2.18 18.47 -22.85
CA LYS A 461 -2.26 17.59 -21.67
C LYS A 461 -3.39 16.58 -21.82
N GLY A 462 -3.31 15.44 -21.12
CA GLY A 462 -4.31 14.36 -21.19
C GLY A 462 -4.27 13.59 -22.51
N ILE A 463 -5.25 12.71 -22.72
CA ILE A 463 -5.32 11.77 -23.85
C ILE A 463 -5.24 12.49 -25.20
N PHE A 464 -5.93 13.62 -25.37
CA PHE A 464 -5.87 14.39 -26.61
C PHE A 464 -4.49 14.97 -26.89
N GLY A 465 -3.80 15.50 -25.87
CA GLY A 465 -2.45 16.01 -26.01
C GLY A 465 -1.43 14.91 -26.33
N ASP A 466 -1.58 13.73 -25.72
CA ASP A 466 -0.73 12.57 -26.00
C ASP A 466 -0.98 12.01 -27.41
N LEU A 467 -2.24 11.98 -27.87
CA LEU A 467 -2.60 11.57 -29.23
C LEU A 467 -2.08 12.56 -30.28
N MET A 468 -2.16 13.87 -30.02
CA MET A 468 -1.60 14.90 -30.90
C MET A 468 -0.07 14.86 -30.96
N ARG A 469 0.62 14.57 -29.85
CA ARG A 469 2.08 14.40 -29.84
C ARG A 469 2.50 13.16 -30.62
N SER A 470 1.88 12.01 -30.35
CA SER A 470 2.22 10.76 -31.05
C SER A 470 1.93 10.82 -32.56
N THR A 471 0.87 11.55 -32.97
CA THR A 471 0.58 11.77 -34.40
C THR A 471 1.51 12.80 -35.06
N ARG A 472 1.98 13.82 -34.32
CA ARG A 472 3.01 14.76 -34.83
C ARG A 472 4.38 14.12 -34.99
N GLU A 473 4.75 13.19 -34.13
CA GLU A 473 6.01 12.43 -34.25
C GLU A 473 5.95 11.35 -35.34
N ALA A 474 4.74 10.92 -35.73
CA ALA A 474 4.51 9.94 -36.79
C ALA A 474 4.22 10.55 -38.17
N ALA A 475 4.10 11.87 -38.28
CA ALA A 475 3.91 12.59 -39.54
C ALA A 475 5.29 12.95 -40.14
N PRO A 476 5.57 12.62 -41.42
CA PRO A 476 6.86 12.90 -42.06
C PRO A 476 7.17 14.39 -42.23
#